data_AF-A0A1V5ISE4-F1
#
_entry.id   AF-A0A1V5ISE4-F1
#
_cell.length_a   1.000
_cell.length_b   1.000
_cell.length_c   1.000
_cell.angle_alpha   90.00
_cell.angle_beta   90.00
_cell.angle_gamma   90.00
#
_symmetry.space_group_name_H-M   'P 1'
#
loop_
_entity.id
_entity.type
_entity.pdbx_description
1 polymer ?
#
loop_
_entity_poly.entity_id
_entity_poly.type
_entity_poly.pdbx_seq_one_letter_code
_entity_poly.pdbx_strand_id
1 'polypeptide(L)'
;MEAVARGVRRAGGVSIGILPEDHRGRAAADLTYTVCSAIGHARNLSVVASGDAVIALGGAWGTLSEIGLARSLGRPLVMLDTWRVEPPDADPSDLPAVRRASTPAEAVELAFTLLG
;
A
#
# COMPACT_ATOMS: atom_id res chain seq x y z
N MET A 1 6.84 -4.20 -5.56
CA MET A 1 6.63 -2.85 -6.13
C MET A 1 6.98 -2.80 -7.63
N GLU A 2 8.12 -3.30 -8.10
CA GLU A 2 8.47 -3.27 -9.54
C GLU A 2 7.40 -3.85 -10.48
N ALA A 3 6.79 -4.98 -10.10
CA ALA A 3 5.72 -5.60 -10.89
C ALA A 3 4.48 -4.68 -11.01
N VAL A 4 4.17 -3.91 -9.98
CA VAL A 4 3.09 -2.93 -9.98
C VAL A 4 3.42 -1.80 -10.94
N ALA A 5 4.63 -1.23 -10.85
CA ALA A 5 5.08 -0.16 -11.76
C ALA A 5 5.02 -0.60 -13.24
N ARG A 6 5.49 -1.83 -13.54
CA ARG A 6 5.34 -2.43 -14.88
C ARG A 6 3.89 -2.53 -15.34
N GLY A 7 3.01 -3.02 -14.47
CA GLY A 7 1.58 -3.14 -14.78
C GLY A 7 0.95 -1.78 -15.09
N VAL A 8 1.22 -0.79 -14.24
CA VAL A 8 0.76 0.60 -14.42
C VAL A 8 1.25 1.18 -15.74
N ARG A 9 2.55 1.05 -16.04
CA ARG A 9 3.12 1.55 -17.29
C ARG A 9 2.52 0.86 -18.52
N ARG A 10 2.30 -0.46 -18.49
CA ARG A 10 1.65 -1.20 -19.59
C ARG A 10 0.22 -0.73 -19.86
N ALA A 11 -0.50 -0.33 -18.81
CA ALA A 11 -1.85 0.22 -18.92
C ALA A 11 -1.88 1.73 -19.24
N GLY A 12 -0.73 2.38 -19.39
CA GLY A 12 -0.65 3.84 -19.64
C GLY A 12 -0.96 4.71 -18.42
N GLY A 13 -0.97 4.12 -17.21
CA GLY A 13 -1.22 4.85 -15.97
C GLY A 13 0.01 5.56 -15.41
N VAL A 14 -0.18 6.25 -14.28
CA VAL A 14 0.88 6.98 -13.56
C VAL A 14 1.23 6.24 -12.26
N SER A 15 2.53 5.98 -12.04
CA SER A 15 3.05 5.44 -10.78
C SER A 15 4.09 6.37 -10.16
N ILE A 16 3.96 6.61 -8.86
CA ILE A 16 4.88 7.42 -8.07
C ILE A 16 5.57 6.52 -7.05
N GLY A 17 6.90 6.44 -7.13
CA GLY A 17 7.71 5.70 -6.17
C GLY A 17 8.35 6.63 -5.15
N ILE A 18 8.06 6.43 -3.86
CA ILE A 18 8.70 7.15 -2.75
C ILE A 18 9.84 6.27 -2.22
N LEU A 19 11.09 6.64 -2.54
CA LEU A 19 12.27 5.87 -2.20
C LEU A 19 12.81 6.24 -0.82
N PRO A 20 13.36 5.28 -0.06
CA PRO A 20 14.00 5.55 1.22
C PRO A 20 15.32 6.33 1.09
N GLU A 21 16.00 6.22 -0.06
CA GLU A 21 17.28 6.87 -0.35
C GLU A 21 17.11 8.33 -0.80
N ASP A 22 18.23 9.06 -0.82
CA ASP A 22 18.40 10.39 -1.42
C ASP A 22 18.67 10.34 -2.94
N HIS A 23 18.80 9.14 -3.51
CA HIS A 23 19.12 8.93 -4.91
C HIS A 23 18.20 7.91 -5.60
N ARG A 24 18.23 7.87 -6.94
CA ARG A 24 17.37 7.01 -7.76
C ARG A 24 17.95 5.63 -8.08
N GLY A 25 19.12 5.27 -7.55
CA GLY A 25 19.82 4.02 -7.90
C GLY A 25 19.00 2.73 -7.70
N ARG A 26 17.97 2.74 -6.84
CA ARG A 26 17.05 1.62 -6.60
C ARG A 26 15.63 1.84 -7.13
N ALA A 27 15.41 2.87 -7.95
CA ALA A 27 14.12 3.11 -8.58
C ALA A 27 13.79 1.98 -9.56
N ALA A 28 12.55 1.48 -9.51
CA ALA A 28 12.07 0.56 -10.55
C ALA A 28 12.05 1.27 -11.90
N ALA A 29 12.56 0.61 -12.95
CA ALA A 29 12.73 1.20 -14.28
C ALA A 29 11.41 1.70 -14.91
N ASP A 30 10.28 1.09 -14.53
CA ASP A 30 8.96 1.41 -15.06
C ASP A 30 8.16 2.44 -14.23
N LEU A 31 8.77 3.06 -13.21
CA LEU A 31 8.13 4.16 -12.48
C LEU A 31 7.93 5.39 -13.38
N THR A 32 6.79 6.07 -13.25
CA THR A 32 6.54 7.34 -13.94
C THR A 32 7.30 8.49 -13.26
N TYR A 33 7.19 8.55 -11.93
CA TYR A 33 7.86 9.56 -11.12
C TYR A 33 8.52 8.94 -9.90
N THR A 34 9.59 9.56 -9.44
CA THR A 34 10.36 9.14 -8.27
C THR A 34 10.56 10.30 -7.32
N VAL A 35 10.29 10.07 -6.04
CA VAL A 35 10.59 10.97 -4.93
C VAL A 35 11.67 10.31 -4.09
N CYS A 36 12.87 10.89 -4.06
CA CYS A 36 13.95 10.46 -3.16
C CYS A 36 13.73 11.11 -1.80
N SER A 37 13.37 10.35 -0.77
CA SER A 37 12.93 10.93 0.50
C SER A 37 14.04 11.11 1.53
N ALA A 38 15.15 10.36 1.42
CA ALA A 38 16.27 10.37 2.38
C ALA A 38 15.91 10.10 3.85
N ILE A 39 14.69 9.61 4.13
CA ILE A 39 14.19 9.37 5.50
C ILE A 39 14.04 7.88 5.82
N GLY A 40 14.64 6.99 5.03
CA GLY A 40 14.68 5.55 5.31
C GLY A 40 13.28 4.97 5.56
N HIS A 41 13.11 4.24 6.66
CA HIS A 41 11.81 3.67 7.02
C HIS A 41 10.78 4.68 7.54
N ALA A 42 10.98 5.99 7.50
CA ALA A 42 9.89 6.93 7.76
C ALA A 42 8.95 7.09 6.54
N ARG A 43 9.46 6.90 5.31
CA ARG A 43 8.68 7.09 4.06
C ARG A 43 7.38 6.30 3.87
N ASN A 44 7.10 5.23 4.62
CA ASN A 44 5.88 4.45 4.42
C ASN A 44 4.69 5.24 4.91
N LEU A 45 4.89 6.12 5.89
CA LEU A 45 3.86 7.06 6.27
C LEU A 45 3.49 7.93 5.06
N SER A 46 4.46 8.43 4.30
CA SER A 46 4.20 9.18 3.07
C SER A 46 3.50 8.32 2.01
N VAL A 47 3.90 7.05 1.83
CA VAL A 47 3.23 6.12 0.89
C VAL A 47 1.76 5.95 1.25
N VAL A 48 1.47 5.62 2.52
CA VAL A 48 0.10 5.38 3.00
C VAL A 48 -0.72 6.67 3.02
N ALA A 49 -0.14 7.78 3.49
CA ALA A 49 -0.85 9.05 3.65
C ALA A 49 -1.22 9.67 2.30
N SER A 50 -0.45 9.40 1.24
CA SER A 50 -0.68 9.95 -0.11
C SER A 50 -1.72 9.17 -0.91
N GLY A 51 -2.11 7.97 -0.48
CA GLY A 51 -3.15 7.16 -1.12
C GLY A 51 -4.52 7.36 -0.48
N ASP A 52 -5.57 7.34 -1.30
CA ASP A 52 -6.94 7.34 -0.81
C ASP A 52 -7.32 5.99 -0.18
N ALA A 53 -6.80 4.90 -0.75
CA ALA A 53 -6.93 3.53 -0.24
C ALA A 53 -5.59 2.78 -0.34
N VAL A 54 -5.43 1.72 0.47
CA VAL A 54 -4.24 0.88 0.52
C VAL A 54 -4.59 -0.55 0.15
N ILE A 55 -3.86 -1.14 -0.79
CA ILE A 55 -3.89 -2.58 -1.07
C ILE A 55 -2.55 -3.17 -0.60
N ALA A 56 -2.58 -3.94 0.50
CA ALA A 56 -1.42 -4.61 1.04
C ALA A 56 -1.22 -5.98 0.37
N LEU A 57 -0.03 -6.19 -0.19
CA LEU A 57 0.37 -7.41 -0.91
C LEU A 57 1.72 -7.94 -0.42
N GLY A 58 1.81 -9.25 -0.21
CA GLY A 58 3.03 -9.94 0.20
C GLY A 58 3.34 -9.82 1.70
N GLY A 59 4.50 -10.34 2.12
CA GLY A 59 4.80 -10.62 3.53
C GLY A 59 6.03 -9.93 4.13
N ALA A 60 6.57 -8.87 3.52
CA ALA A 60 7.72 -8.17 4.09
C ALA A 60 7.32 -7.37 5.36
N TRP A 61 8.27 -7.14 6.27
CA TRP A 61 8.04 -6.30 7.45
C TRP A 61 7.66 -4.85 7.12
N GLY A 62 8.18 -4.32 6.00
CA GLY A 62 7.74 -3.03 5.46
C GLY A 62 6.23 -3.00 5.19
N THR A 63 5.68 -4.07 4.59
CA THR A 63 4.24 -4.23 4.36
C THR A 63 3.46 -4.22 5.67
N LEU A 64 3.94 -4.92 6.71
CA LEU A 64 3.29 -4.92 8.02
C LEU A 64 3.25 -3.50 8.64
N SER A 65 4.34 -2.73 8.49
CA SER A 65 4.36 -1.33 8.96
C SER A 65 3.34 -0.45 8.22
N GLU A 66 3.18 -0.64 6.90
CA GLU A 66 2.19 0.08 6.09
C GLU A 66 0.76 -0.26 6.50
N ILE A 67 0.48 -1.53 6.81
CA ILE A 67 -0.81 -1.99 7.35
C ILE A 67 -1.14 -1.25 8.66
N GLY A 68 -0.19 -1.18 9.61
CA GLY A 68 -0.38 -0.46 10.87
C GLY A 68 -0.59 1.05 10.68
N LEU A 69 0.18 1.66 9.78
CA LEU A 69 0.05 3.08 9.44
C LEU A 69 -1.30 3.38 8.77
N ALA A 70 -1.76 2.52 7.86
CA ALA A 70 -3.06 2.66 7.20
C ALA A 70 -4.19 2.65 8.23
N ARG A 71 -4.13 1.71 9.19
CA ARG A 71 -5.10 1.66 10.29
C ARG A 71 -5.05 2.91 11.17
N SER A 72 -3.84 3.40 11.49
CA SER A 72 -3.64 4.59 12.32
C SER A 72 -4.18 5.86 11.67
N LEU A 73 -4.09 5.96 10.35
CA LEU A 73 -4.61 7.10 9.57
C LEU A 73 -6.08 6.93 9.16
N GLY A 74 -6.73 5.81 9.50
CA GLY A 74 -8.11 5.52 9.06
C GLY A 74 -8.24 5.34 7.55
N ARG A 75 -7.17 4.92 6.85
CA ARG A 75 -7.22 4.66 5.41
C ARG A 75 -7.94 3.34 5.13
N PRO A 76 -8.86 3.29 4.15
CA PRO A 76 -9.38 2.04 3.60
C PRO A 76 -8.25 1.05 3.28
N LEU A 77 -8.36 -0.17 3.81
CA LEU A 77 -7.32 -1.19 3.70
C LEU A 77 -7.87 -2.50 3.13
N VAL A 78 -7.30 -2.93 2.00
CA VAL A 78 -7.58 -4.23 1.39
C VAL A 78 -6.35 -5.11 1.48
N MET A 79 -6.54 -6.33 1.95
CA MET A 79 -5.50 -7.33 2.18
C MET A 79 -5.56 -8.38 1.08
N LEU A 80 -4.49 -8.56 0.31
CA LEU A 80 -4.38 -9.56 -0.76
C LEU A 80 -3.09 -10.35 -0.56
N ASP A 81 -3.18 -11.67 -0.34
CA ASP A 81 -2.00 -12.56 -0.16
C ASP A 81 -0.92 -11.96 0.76
N THR A 82 -1.35 -11.47 1.91
CA THR A 82 -0.51 -10.72 2.87
C THR A 82 -0.75 -11.19 4.31
N TRP A 83 -0.21 -10.46 5.27
CA TRP A 83 -0.28 -10.72 6.70
C TRP A 83 -1.70 -11.00 7.22
N ARG A 84 -1.77 -11.75 8.32
CA ARG A 84 -2.95 -11.82 9.17
C ARG A 84 -2.68 -10.99 10.42
N VAL A 85 -3.44 -9.91 10.58
CA VAL A 85 -3.31 -8.98 11.70
C VAL A 85 -4.61 -9.02 12.48
N GLU A 86 -4.50 -9.38 13.74
CA GLU A 86 -5.62 -9.47 14.69
C GLU A 86 -5.19 -8.70 15.94
N PRO A 87 -5.78 -7.53 16.24
CA PRO A 87 -5.47 -6.81 17.46
C PRO A 87 -5.94 -7.65 18.67
N PRO A 88 -5.13 -7.79 19.74
CA PRO A 88 -5.46 -8.64 20.89
C PRO A 88 -6.82 -8.33 21.52
N ASP A 89 -7.21 -7.05 21.54
CA ASP A 89 -8.44 -6.55 22.16
C ASP A 89 -9.40 -5.95 21.12
N ALA A 90 -9.31 -6.33 19.84
CA ALA A 90 -10.21 -5.80 18.83
C ALA A 90 -11.66 -6.16 19.16
N ASP A 91 -12.51 -5.14 19.35
CA ASP A 91 -13.94 -5.33 19.19
C ASP A 91 -14.18 -5.68 17.70
N PRO A 92 -14.86 -6.80 17.39
CA PRO A 92 -15.17 -7.19 16.02
C PRO A 92 -15.90 -6.10 15.21
N SER A 93 -16.58 -5.18 15.90
CA SER A 93 -17.24 -4.01 15.30
C SER A 93 -16.30 -2.82 15.06
N ASP A 94 -15.15 -2.77 15.74
CA ASP A 94 -14.06 -1.78 15.58
C ASP A 94 -13.07 -2.15 14.49
N LEU A 95 -13.43 -3.07 13.59
CA LEU A 95 -12.70 -3.28 12.34
C LEU A 95 -13.45 -2.68 11.13
N PRO A 96 -13.74 -1.37 11.11
CA PRO A 96 -14.16 -0.75 9.86
C PRO A 96 -12.96 -0.79 8.91
N ALA A 97 -13.17 -1.46 7.77
CA ALA A 97 -12.36 -1.39 6.55
C ALA A 97 -11.03 -2.17 6.49
N VAL A 98 -10.87 -3.30 7.19
CA VAL A 98 -9.93 -4.33 6.70
C VAL A 98 -10.72 -5.35 5.88
N ARG A 99 -10.69 -5.22 4.56
CA ARG A 99 -11.29 -6.21 3.65
C ARG A 99 -10.22 -7.18 3.16
N ARG A 100 -10.58 -8.44 3.00
CA ARG A 100 -9.70 -9.45 2.39
C ARG A 100 -10.18 -9.72 0.98
N ALA A 101 -9.25 -9.72 0.03
CA ALA A 101 -9.48 -10.11 -1.34
C ALA A 101 -8.70 -11.41 -1.63
N SER A 102 -9.26 -12.24 -2.50
CA SER A 102 -8.65 -13.46 -3.01
C SER A 102 -8.06 -13.28 -4.41
N THR A 103 -8.37 -12.17 -5.08
CA THR A 103 -7.83 -11.84 -6.41
C THR A 103 -7.45 -10.36 -6.52
N PRO A 104 -6.53 -10.00 -7.45
CA PRO A 104 -6.22 -8.60 -7.72
C PRO A 104 -7.43 -7.76 -8.15
N ALA A 105 -8.33 -8.33 -8.95
CA ALA A 105 -9.52 -7.62 -9.42
C ALA A 105 -10.46 -7.31 -8.25
N GLU A 106 -10.76 -8.30 -7.41
CA GLU A 106 -11.56 -8.13 -6.20
C GLU A 106 -10.93 -7.10 -5.25
N ALA A 107 -9.59 -7.07 -5.13
CA ALA A 107 -8.91 -6.12 -4.28
C ALA A 107 -9.16 -4.66 -4.70
N VAL A 108 -9.20 -4.42 -6.01
CA VAL A 108 -9.49 -3.10 -6.58
C VAL A 108 -10.96 -2.72 -6.38
N GLU A 109 -11.90 -3.64 -6.65
CA GLU A 109 -13.33 -3.39 -6.45
C GLU A 109 -13.66 -3.06 -4.98
N LEU A 110 -13.06 -3.79 -4.04
CA LEU A 110 -13.20 -3.51 -2.61
C LEU A 110 -12.61 -2.16 -2.23
N ALA A 111 -11.45 -1.79 -2.79
CA ALA A 111 -10.83 -0.50 -2.52
C ALA A 111 -11.74 0.66 -2.96
N PHE A 112 -12.36 0.57 -4.14
CA PHE A 112 -13.33 1.57 -4.60
C PHE A 112 -14.60 1.59 -3.75
N THR A 113 -15.15 0.42 -3.41
CA THR A 113 -16.35 0.33 -2.56
C THR A 113 -16.16 1.00 -1.20
N LEU A 114 -14.94 0.93 -0.63
CA LEU A 114 -14.63 1.56 0.65
C LEU A 114 -14.43 3.07 0.58
N LEU A 115 -14.22 3.64 -0.63
CA LEU A 115 -14.03 5.08 -0.83
C LEU A 115 -15.34 5.86 -0.93
N GLY A 116 -16.45 5.20 -1.27
CA GLY A 116 -17.76 5.82 -1.50
C GLY A 116 -18.05 6.03 -2.97
#